data_AF-A0A957YUM6-F1
#
_entry.id   AF-A0A957YUM6-F1
#
_cell.length_a   1.000
_cell.length_b   1.000
_cell.length_c   1.000
_cell.angle_alpha   90.00
_cell.angle_beta   90.00
_cell.angle_gamma   90.00
#
_symmetry.space_group_name_H-M   'P 1'
#
loop_
_entity.id
_entity.type
_entity.pdbx_description
1 polymer ?
#
loop_
_entity_poly.entity_id
_entity_poly.type
_entity_poly.pdbx_seq_one_letter_code
_entity_poly.pdbx_strand_id
1 'polypeptide(L)'
;MSTLPNGLLIVCKRDCPTCTLLTPVYEQLRASGTPVTIYTQDDPTFPTPDAIDDTALEHSFHLNIDTVPTLIRIENGVETARTVGWLRSDWEAITGMTGLGADLPAARPGCGARNVMPGIAEELQVRYGETGMTARQIAVGDYVDEWEYAFEQGWSDGLPVVPPTPARVYRMLQGTSRKPEEVVGVIPPNQNACTVEKVAINAVMAG
;
A
#
# COMPACT_ATOMS: atom_id res chain seq x y z
N MET A 1 8.57 10.97 11.34
CA MET A 1 7.15 10.86 10.97
C MET A 1 6.51 12.21 11.22
N SER A 2 5.93 12.84 10.18
CA SER A 2 5.08 14.01 10.38
C SER A 2 3.94 13.62 11.33
N THR A 3 3.66 14.43 12.34
CA THR A 3 2.54 14.20 13.26
C THR A 3 1.23 14.22 12.48
N LEU A 4 0.38 13.19 12.66
CA LEU A 4 -0.94 13.15 12.01
C LEU A 4 -1.79 14.35 12.45
N PRO A 5 -2.58 14.96 11.54
CA PRO A 5 -3.44 16.08 11.89
C PRO A 5 -4.52 15.62 12.87
N ASN A 6 -4.74 16.40 13.94
CA ASN A 6 -5.83 16.15 14.88
C ASN A 6 -7.20 16.28 14.21
N GLY A 7 -8.16 15.48 14.65
CA GLY A 7 -9.54 15.50 14.15
C GLY A 7 -9.93 14.17 13.53
N LEU A 8 -10.71 14.22 12.45
CA LEU A 8 -11.16 13.05 11.71
C LEU A 8 -10.34 12.90 10.43
N LEU A 9 -9.88 11.69 10.17
CA LEU A 9 -9.18 11.32 8.95
C LEU A 9 -10.01 10.27 8.21
N ILE A 10 -10.29 10.51 6.93
CA ILE A 10 -11.03 9.60 6.07
C ILE A 10 -10.12 9.18 4.92
N VAL A 11 -10.04 7.88 4.64
CA VAL A 11 -9.40 7.36 3.42
C VAL A 11 -10.47 6.72 2.56
N CYS A 12 -10.53 7.11 1.29
CA CYS A 12 -11.58 6.72 0.37
C CYS A 12 -11.05 6.53 -1.06
N LYS A 13 -11.88 6.03 -1.95
CA LYS A 13 -11.58 5.93 -3.38
C LYS A 13 -12.86 6.07 -4.20
N ARG A 14 -12.82 6.71 -5.37
CA ARG A 14 -13.98 6.90 -6.24
C ARG A 14 -14.57 5.57 -6.72
N ASP A 15 -13.72 4.58 -7.03
CA ASP A 15 -14.14 3.24 -7.48
C ASP A 15 -14.85 2.40 -6.38
N CYS A 16 -14.97 2.92 -5.15
CA CYS A 16 -15.75 2.26 -4.10
C CYS A 16 -17.19 2.80 -4.08
N PRO A 17 -18.22 1.97 -4.34
CA PRO A 17 -19.62 2.40 -4.29
C PRO A 17 -20.03 2.95 -2.92
N THR A 18 -19.49 2.38 -1.84
CA THR A 18 -19.73 2.87 -0.48
C THR A 18 -19.10 4.24 -0.26
N CYS A 19 -17.88 4.49 -0.76
CA CYS A 19 -17.27 5.82 -0.67
C CYS A 19 -18.12 6.87 -1.41
N THR A 20 -18.61 6.54 -2.62
CA THR A 20 -19.47 7.44 -3.40
C THR A 20 -20.81 7.70 -2.70
N LEU A 21 -21.41 6.67 -2.08
CA LEU A 21 -22.63 6.81 -1.28
C LEU A 21 -22.46 7.75 -0.09
N LEU A 22 -21.26 7.79 0.51
CA LEU A 22 -20.96 8.59 1.69
C LEU A 22 -20.55 10.04 1.41
N THR A 23 -20.50 10.49 0.16
CA THR A 23 -20.18 11.90 -0.15
C THR A 23 -21.01 12.91 0.67
N PRO A 24 -22.35 12.75 0.84
CA PRO A 24 -23.13 13.65 1.68
C PRO A 24 -22.73 13.60 3.17
N VAL A 25 -22.26 12.45 3.66
CA VAL A 25 -21.77 12.31 5.04
C VAL A 25 -20.46 13.06 5.21
N TYR A 26 -19.55 13.02 4.23
CA TYR A 26 -18.30 13.78 4.28
C TYR A 26 -18.57 15.30 4.36
N GLU A 27 -19.57 15.79 3.64
CA GLU A 27 -20.04 17.18 3.71
C GLU A 27 -20.63 17.51 5.09
N GLN A 28 -21.45 16.62 5.67
CA GLN A 28 -21.98 16.78 7.03
C GLN A 28 -20.86 16.88 8.08
N LEU A 29 -19.83 16.03 7.97
CA LEU A 29 -18.69 16.05 8.89
C LEU A 29 -17.91 17.35 8.78
N ARG A 30 -17.66 17.84 7.56
CA ARG A 30 -16.98 19.13 7.35
C ARG A 30 -17.78 20.32 7.86
N ALA A 31 -19.11 20.28 7.75
CA ALA A 31 -19.99 21.31 8.28
C ALA A 31 -20.08 21.32 9.82
N SER A 32 -19.62 20.27 10.50
CA SER A 32 -19.71 20.13 11.96
C SER A 32 -18.77 21.05 12.75
N GLY A 33 -17.75 21.63 12.10
CA GLY A 33 -16.67 22.38 12.75
C GLY A 33 -15.55 21.51 13.33
N THR A 34 -15.70 20.18 13.32
CA THR A 34 -14.60 19.26 13.60
C THR A 34 -13.61 19.27 12.42
N PRO A 35 -12.29 19.37 12.64
CA PRO A 35 -11.32 19.23 11.55
C PRO A 35 -11.44 17.86 10.87
N VAL A 36 -11.56 17.85 9.54
CA VAL A 36 -11.68 16.64 8.72
C VAL A 36 -10.61 16.67 7.62
N THR A 37 -9.78 15.64 7.55
CA THR A 37 -8.83 15.38 6.48
C THR A 37 -9.32 14.20 5.66
N ILE A 38 -9.34 14.31 4.33
CA ILE A 38 -9.78 13.24 3.44
C ILE A 38 -8.67 12.92 2.45
N TYR A 39 -8.27 11.65 2.37
CA TYR A 39 -7.34 11.10 1.37
C TYR A 39 -8.10 10.30 0.32
N THR A 40 -7.70 10.41 -0.95
CA THR A 40 -8.31 9.71 -2.08
C THR A 40 -7.27 8.88 -2.84
N GLN A 41 -7.56 7.59 -3.06
CA GLN A 41 -6.58 6.63 -3.59
C GLN A 41 -6.49 6.57 -5.12
N ASP A 42 -7.46 7.12 -5.86
CA ASP A 42 -7.61 6.87 -7.30
C ASP A 42 -8.00 8.09 -8.13
N ASP A 43 -8.75 9.03 -7.56
CA ASP A 43 -9.16 10.26 -8.24
C ASP A 43 -8.92 11.49 -7.33
N PRO A 44 -7.94 12.36 -7.67
CA PRO A 44 -7.64 13.58 -6.92
C PRO A 44 -8.80 14.59 -6.81
N THR A 45 -9.85 14.44 -7.62
CA THR A 45 -11.05 15.29 -7.60
C THR A 45 -12.17 14.73 -6.73
N PHE A 46 -12.02 13.51 -6.20
CA PHE A 46 -12.97 12.83 -5.33
C PHE A 46 -12.57 12.92 -3.86
N PRO A 47 -13.53 12.98 -2.90
CA PRO A 47 -14.96 13.28 -3.08
C PRO A 47 -15.20 14.76 -3.41
N THR A 48 -14.20 15.61 -3.17
CA THR A 48 -14.19 17.05 -3.39
C THR A 48 -12.77 17.51 -3.77
N PRO A 49 -12.58 18.66 -4.44
CA PRO A 49 -11.27 19.11 -4.93
C PRO A 49 -10.21 19.42 -3.86
N ASP A 50 -10.61 19.55 -2.59
CA ASP A 50 -9.74 19.76 -1.43
C ASP A 50 -9.37 18.45 -0.71
N ALA A 51 -9.80 17.30 -1.23
CA ALA A 51 -9.25 16.02 -0.79
C ALA A 51 -7.76 15.94 -1.12
N ILE A 52 -6.99 15.30 -0.25
CA ILE A 52 -5.56 15.09 -0.44
C ILE A 52 -5.37 13.91 -1.41
N ASP A 53 -4.67 14.18 -2.50
CA ASP A 53 -4.26 13.17 -3.47
C ASP A 53 -3.34 12.14 -2.82
N ASP A 54 -3.79 10.89 -2.79
CA ASP A 54 -3.04 9.72 -2.37
C ASP A 54 -3.02 8.65 -3.46
N THR A 55 -3.00 9.06 -4.74
CA THR A 55 -2.86 8.15 -5.89
C THR A 55 -1.52 7.42 -5.91
N ALA A 56 -0.49 7.99 -5.28
CA ALA A 56 0.79 7.34 -5.01
C ALA A 56 0.73 6.34 -3.83
N LEU A 57 -0.36 6.34 -3.07
CA LEU A 57 -0.68 5.41 -1.98
C LEU A 57 0.27 5.45 -0.77
N GLU A 58 1.10 6.48 -0.65
CA GLU A 58 2.04 6.65 0.47
C GLU A 58 1.30 6.82 1.80
N HIS A 59 0.27 7.66 1.84
CA HIS A 59 -0.50 7.89 3.06
C HIS A 59 -1.27 6.63 3.45
N SER A 60 -1.95 6.00 2.48
CA SER A 60 -2.66 4.74 2.69
C SER A 60 -1.74 3.63 3.19
N PHE A 61 -0.51 3.55 2.69
CA PHE A 61 0.51 2.61 3.15
C PHE A 61 0.89 2.87 4.62
N HIS A 62 1.30 4.09 4.95
CA HIS A 62 1.73 4.44 6.31
C HIS A 62 0.61 4.40 7.36
N LEU A 63 -0.64 4.59 6.93
CA LEU A 63 -1.83 4.48 7.79
C LEU A 63 -2.35 3.02 7.92
N ASN A 64 -1.71 2.06 7.25
CA ASN A 64 -2.11 0.66 7.19
C ASN A 64 -3.60 0.50 6.79
N ILE A 65 -3.99 1.12 5.68
CA ILE A 65 -5.37 1.05 5.18
C ILE A 65 -5.54 -0.24 4.40
N ASP A 66 -6.42 -1.14 4.86
CA ASP A 66 -6.76 -2.38 4.13
C ASP A 66 -8.10 -2.27 3.36
N THR A 67 -8.96 -1.38 3.84
CA THR A 67 -10.36 -1.24 3.42
C THR A 67 -10.70 0.23 3.25
N VAL A 68 -11.57 0.54 2.29
CA VAL A 68 -12.13 1.88 2.11
C VAL A 68 -13.66 1.83 1.99
N PRO A 69 -14.41 2.81 2.54
CA PRO A 69 -13.90 3.93 3.32
C PRO A 69 -13.37 3.48 4.68
N THR A 70 -12.33 4.14 5.17
CA THR A 70 -11.85 4.02 6.56
C THR A 70 -11.99 5.38 7.22
N LEU A 71 -12.57 5.43 8.41
CA LEU A 71 -12.64 6.61 9.26
C LEU A 71 -11.74 6.39 10.49
N ILE A 72 -10.91 7.37 10.79
CA ILE A 72 -9.96 7.37 11.91
C ILE A 72 -10.14 8.65 12.71
N ARG A 73 -10.12 8.54 14.04
CA ARG A 73 -10.04 9.67 14.97
C ARG A 73 -8.60 9.83 15.43
N ILE A 74 -8.06 11.03 15.27
CA ILE A 74 -6.71 11.41 15.70
C ILE A 74 -6.80 12.44 16.82
N GLU A 75 -6.14 12.16 17.95
CA GLU A 75 -6.02 13.07 19.09
C GLU A 75 -4.57 13.16 19.55
N ASN A 76 -4.05 14.38 19.66
CA ASN A 76 -2.64 14.68 19.92
C ASN A 76 -1.67 13.94 18.98
N GLY A 77 -2.05 13.81 17.71
CA GLY A 77 -1.27 13.11 16.68
C GLY A 77 -1.28 11.58 16.78
N VAL A 78 -2.13 11.00 17.64
CA VAL A 78 -2.26 9.56 17.85
C VAL A 78 -3.65 9.10 17.43
N GLU A 79 -3.72 7.95 16.74
CA GLU A 79 -4.99 7.29 16.45
C GLU A 79 -5.64 6.77 17.74
N THR A 80 -6.88 7.21 18.01
CA THR A 80 -7.65 6.80 19.20
C THR A 80 -8.85 5.93 18.85
N ALA A 81 -9.36 5.98 17.61
CA ALA A 81 -10.41 5.10 17.14
C ALA A 81 -10.39 4.94 15.62
N ARG A 82 -10.89 3.80 15.12
CA ARG A 82 -10.97 3.44 13.70
C ARG A 82 -12.23 2.63 13.42
N THR A 83 -12.84 2.85 12.27
CA THR A 83 -13.85 1.95 11.67
C THR A 83 -13.67 1.87 10.16
N VAL A 84 -14.15 0.78 9.56
CA VAL A 84 -14.05 0.50 8.13
C VAL A 84 -15.42 0.23 7.52
N GLY A 85 -15.58 0.55 6.24
CA GLY A 85 -16.89 0.54 5.60
C GLY A 85 -17.82 1.59 6.20
N TRP A 86 -19.12 1.34 6.06
CA TRP A 86 -20.16 2.18 6.63
C TRP A 86 -21.00 1.38 7.60
N LEU A 87 -20.98 1.81 8.86
CA LEU A 87 -21.99 1.48 9.85
C LEU A 87 -22.29 2.78 10.59
N ARG A 88 -23.50 3.30 10.44
CA ARG A 88 -23.88 4.63 10.95
C ARG A 88 -23.53 4.77 12.44
N SER A 89 -23.88 3.77 13.25
CA SER A 89 -23.62 3.80 14.70
C SER A 89 -22.15 3.92 15.05
N ASP A 90 -21.26 3.27 14.29
CA ASP A 90 -19.81 3.31 14.55
C ASP A 90 -19.23 4.66 14.15
N TRP A 91 -19.67 5.18 13.01
CA TRP A 91 -19.29 6.52 12.57
C TRP A 91 -19.78 7.57 13.56
N GLU A 92 -21.02 7.50 14.01
CA GLU A 92 -21.58 8.38 15.03
C GLU A 92 -20.80 8.29 16.36
N ALA A 93 -20.44 7.09 16.80
CA ALA A 93 -19.64 6.88 18.00
C ALA A 93 -18.23 7.51 17.91
N ILE A 94 -17.55 7.36 16.77
CA ILE A 94 -16.19 7.88 16.56
C ILE A 94 -16.18 9.41 16.37
N THR A 95 -17.16 9.92 15.64
CA THR A 95 -17.29 11.35 15.36
C THR A 95 -17.89 12.14 16.51
N GLY A 96 -18.66 11.49 17.38
CA GLY A 96 -19.48 12.15 18.40
C GLY A 96 -20.71 12.87 17.82
N MET A 97 -21.06 12.60 16.56
CA MET A 97 -22.21 13.19 15.88
C MET A 97 -23.39 12.23 15.85
N THR A 98 -24.60 12.75 15.65
CA THR A 98 -25.83 11.96 15.51
C THR A 98 -26.59 12.35 14.26
N GLY A 99 -27.32 11.41 13.67
CA GLY A 99 -28.11 11.64 12.46
C GLY A 99 -27.28 11.62 11.17
N LEU A 100 -26.10 10.98 11.20
CA LEU A 100 -25.22 10.94 10.02
C LEU A 100 -25.89 10.14 8.89
N GLY A 101 -25.97 10.77 7.71
CA GLY A 101 -26.56 10.15 6.52
C GLY A 101 -27.96 9.57 6.78
N ALA A 102 -28.88 10.34 7.37
CA ALA A 102 -30.22 9.90 7.76
C ALA A 102 -30.98 9.15 6.65
N ASP A 103 -30.84 9.60 5.40
CA ASP A 103 -31.49 9.00 4.22
C ASP A 103 -30.71 7.82 3.60
N LEU A 104 -29.54 7.49 4.13
CA LEU A 104 -28.72 6.39 3.67
C LEU A 104 -29.09 5.07 4.38
N PRO A 105 -28.77 3.90 3.79
CA PRO A 105 -28.80 2.63 4.52
C PRO A 105 -27.96 2.72 5.79
N ALA A 106 -28.38 2.06 6.87
CA ALA A 106 -27.66 2.08 8.14
C ALA A 106 -26.26 1.46 8.05
N ALA A 107 -26.02 0.57 7.08
CA ALA A 107 -24.73 -0.06 6.86
C ALA A 107 -24.47 -0.39 5.38
N ARG A 108 -23.20 -0.37 4.99
CA ARG A 108 -22.66 -0.89 3.73
C ARG A 108 -21.24 -1.41 3.94
N PRO A 109 -20.87 -2.56 3.35
CA PRO A 109 -19.48 -3.02 3.42
C PRO A 109 -18.54 -2.06 2.70
N GLY A 110 -17.28 -2.02 3.11
CA GLY A 110 -16.21 -1.37 2.36
C GLY A 110 -15.74 -2.20 1.17
N CYS A 111 -14.77 -1.66 0.44
CA CYS A 111 -14.02 -2.36 -0.61
C CYS A 111 -12.55 -2.46 -0.20
N GLY A 112 -11.82 -3.43 -0.76
CA GLY A 112 -10.37 -3.51 -0.60
C GLY A 112 -9.69 -2.21 -1.07
N ALA A 113 -8.78 -1.71 -0.24
CA ALA A 113 -7.99 -0.52 -0.53
C ALA A 113 -6.96 -0.81 -1.63
N ARG A 114 -6.57 0.20 -2.40
CA ARG A 114 -5.66 0.00 -3.55
C ARG A 114 -4.25 -0.43 -3.11
N ASN A 115 -3.78 0.07 -1.98
CA ASN A 115 -2.45 -0.20 -1.44
C ASN A 115 -2.23 -1.64 -0.96
N VAL A 116 -3.28 -2.44 -0.80
CA VAL A 116 -3.18 -3.87 -0.43
C VAL A 116 -3.44 -4.81 -1.62
N MET A 117 -3.62 -4.27 -2.83
CA MET A 117 -3.82 -5.10 -4.01
C MET A 117 -2.53 -5.87 -4.36
N PRO A 118 -2.63 -7.14 -4.83
CA PRO A 118 -1.48 -7.91 -5.26
C PRO A 118 -0.66 -7.16 -6.32
N GLY A 119 0.66 -7.15 -6.18
CA GLY A 119 1.60 -6.38 -7.00
C GLY A 119 1.84 -4.97 -6.43
N ILE A 120 0.77 -4.25 -6.09
CA ILE A 120 0.88 -2.90 -5.53
C ILE A 120 1.47 -2.94 -4.11
N ALA A 121 1.01 -3.86 -3.27
CA ALA A 121 1.48 -3.98 -1.89
C ALA A 121 3.00 -4.19 -1.82
N GLU A 122 3.55 -5.04 -2.70
CA GLU A 122 4.98 -5.31 -2.76
C GLU A 122 5.77 -4.12 -3.31
N GLU A 123 5.23 -3.41 -4.31
CA GLU A 123 5.84 -2.16 -4.79
C GLU A 123 5.90 -1.09 -3.71
N LEU A 124 4.82 -0.92 -2.94
CA LEU A 124 4.76 0.04 -1.85
C LEU A 124 5.69 -0.34 -0.70
N GLN A 125 5.80 -1.63 -0.37
CA GLN A 125 6.78 -2.07 0.62
C GLN A 125 8.21 -1.78 0.16
N VAL A 126 8.54 -2.02 -1.10
CA VAL A 126 9.85 -1.69 -1.66
C VAL A 126 10.11 -0.19 -1.61
N ARG A 127 9.08 0.63 -1.87
CA ARG A 127 9.22 2.09 -1.98
C ARG A 127 9.26 2.80 -0.63
N TYR A 128 8.38 2.42 0.30
CA TYR A 128 8.08 3.14 1.53
C TYR A 128 8.35 2.32 2.80
N GLY A 129 8.51 1.00 2.67
CA GLY A 129 8.72 0.10 3.78
C GLY A 129 10.17 -0.35 3.97
N GLU A 130 10.38 -1.18 4.98
CA GLU A 130 11.64 -1.87 5.20
C GLU A 130 11.55 -3.27 4.59
N THR A 131 12.45 -3.58 3.66
CA THR A 131 12.48 -4.90 2.99
C THR A 131 13.60 -5.80 3.49
N GLY A 132 14.63 -5.23 4.13
CA GLY A 132 15.87 -5.93 4.47
C GLY A 132 16.73 -6.32 3.26
N MET A 133 16.30 -5.98 2.04
CA MET A 133 17.05 -6.28 0.81
C MET A 133 18.24 -5.34 0.66
N THR A 134 19.39 -5.88 0.26
CA THR A 134 20.67 -5.16 0.15
C THR A 134 21.41 -5.46 -1.15
N ALA A 135 20.93 -6.40 -1.96
CA ALA A 135 21.56 -6.75 -3.22
C ALA A 135 21.60 -5.52 -4.14
N ARG A 136 22.72 -5.40 -4.86
CA ARG A 136 22.93 -4.32 -5.83
C ARG A 136 21.86 -4.40 -6.92
N GLN A 137 21.12 -3.32 -7.10
CA GLN A 137 20.23 -3.17 -8.25
C GLN A 137 21.04 -2.81 -9.51
N ILE A 138 20.67 -3.42 -10.62
CA ILE A 138 21.28 -3.18 -11.93
C ILE A 138 20.26 -2.37 -12.72
N ALA A 139 20.59 -1.12 -13.01
CA ALA A 139 19.76 -0.27 -13.85
C ALA A 139 19.88 -0.74 -15.30
N VAL A 140 18.73 -1.09 -15.88
CA VAL A 140 18.58 -1.38 -17.31
C VAL A 140 17.92 -0.15 -17.94
N GLY A 141 18.40 0.29 -19.10
CA GLY A 141 17.88 1.48 -19.76
C GLY A 141 16.44 1.28 -20.25
N ASP A 142 15.65 2.35 -20.31
CA ASP A 142 14.21 2.29 -20.63
C ASP A 142 13.87 1.64 -21.98
N TYR A 143 14.82 1.60 -22.91
CA TYR A 143 14.68 1.03 -24.27
C TYR A 143 15.44 -0.28 -24.46
N VAL A 144 15.97 -0.86 -23.37
CA VAL A 144 16.68 -2.13 -23.39
C VAL A 144 15.72 -3.24 -22.96
N ASP A 145 15.67 -4.32 -23.73
CA ASP A 145 14.92 -5.51 -23.35
C ASP A 145 15.66 -6.23 -22.20
N GLU A 146 14.98 -6.39 -21.07
CA GLU A 146 15.58 -6.98 -19.86
C GLU A 146 15.95 -8.46 -20.05
N TRP A 147 15.26 -9.19 -20.92
CA TRP A 147 15.55 -10.59 -21.22
C TRP A 147 16.78 -10.70 -22.10
N GLU A 148 16.87 -9.89 -23.16
CA GLU A 148 18.07 -9.81 -24.00
C GLU A 148 19.27 -9.37 -23.16
N TYR A 149 19.11 -8.36 -22.30
CA TYR A 149 20.18 -7.91 -21.40
C TYR A 149 20.66 -9.04 -20.47
N ALA A 150 19.74 -9.76 -19.81
CA ALA A 150 20.11 -10.88 -18.95
C ALA A 150 20.81 -12.02 -19.72
N PHE A 151 20.40 -12.26 -20.97
CA PHE A 151 21.05 -13.21 -21.86
C PHE A 151 22.47 -12.77 -22.24
N GLU A 152 22.66 -11.51 -22.66
CA GLU A 152 23.96 -10.94 -23.00
C GLU A 152 24.94 -10.92 -21.82
N GLN A 153 24.44 -10.72 -20.61
CA GLN A 153 25.23 -10.81 -19.38
C GLN A 153 25.54 -12.26 -18.95
N GLY A 154 25.00 -13.26 -19.65
CA GLY A 154 25.19 -14.68 -19.37
C GLY A 154 24.53 -15.15 -18.06
N TRP A 155 23.44 -14.51 -17.64
CA TRP A 155 22.69 -14.92 -16.45
C TRP A 155 21.65 -16.01 -16.71
N SER A 156 21.40 -16.30 -17.98
CA SER A 156 20.51 -17.35 -18.46
C SER A 156 21.32 -18.55 -18.98
N ASP A 157 20.72 -19.73 -18.95
CA ASP A 157 21.23 -20.97 -19.58
C ASP A 157 20.84 -21.09 -21.07
N GLY A 158 20.28 -20.02 -21.64
CA GLY A 158 19.70 -19.97 -22.99
C GLY A 158 18.18 -19.94 -23.01
N LEU A 159 17.51 -20.12 -21.87
CA LEU A 159 16.06 -19.98 -21.73
C LEU A 159 15.66 -18.57 -21.24
N PRO A 160 14.42 -18.11 -21.53
CA PRO A 160 13.92 -16.86 -20.98
C PRO A 160 13.94 -16.87 -19.45
N VAL A 161 14.34 -15.74 -18.86
CA VAL A 161 14.32 -15.52 -17.40
C VAL A 161 13.23 -14.52 -17.04
N VAL A 162 12.71 -14.59 -15.81
CA VAL A 162 11.85 -13.54 -15.27
C VAL A 162 12.73 -12.47 -14.61
N PRO A 163 12.72 -11.20 -15.07
CA PRO A 163 13.54 -10.15 -14.47
C PRO A 163 13.23 -10.03 -12.97
N PRO A 164 14.24 -10.12 -12.09
CA PRO A 164 14.05 -10.17 -10.66
C PRO A 164 13.88 -8.76 -10.10
N THR A 165 12.78 -8.09 -10.46
CA THR A 165 12.46 -6.76 -9.96
C THR A 165 12.34 -6.79 -8.43
N PRO A 166 12.65 -5.69 -7.71
CA PRO A 166 12.60 -5.66 -6.25
C PRO A 166 11.26 -6.14 -5.67
N ALA A 167 10.14 -5.79 -6.31
CA ALA A 167 8.81 -6.23 -5.86
C ALA A 167 8.62 -7.76 -6.00
N ARG A 168 9.10 -8.37 -7.08
CA ARG A 168 9.05 -9.83 -7.26
C ARG A 168 9.96 -10.56 -6.27
N VAL A 169 11.15 -10.02 -6.03
CA VAL A 169 12.09 -10.58 -5.04
C VAL A 169 11.51 -10.47 -3.63
N TYR A 170 10.97 -9.30 -3.26
CA TYR A 170 10.30 -9.12 -1.98
C TYR A 170 9.14 -10.10 -1.80
N ARG A 171 8.32 -10.29 -2.84
CA ARG A 171 7.23 -11.27 -2.85
C ARG A 171 7.74 -12.69 -2.62
N MET A 172 8.81 -13.10 -3.31
CA MET A 172 9.44 -14.41 -3.12
C MET A 172 9.93 -14.61 -1.68
N LEU A 173 10.52 -13.57 -1.09
CA LEU A 173 11.00 -13.59 0.29
C LEU A 173 9.88 -13.80 1.32
N GLN A 174 8.62 -13.44 1.01
CA GLN A 174 7.48 -13.72 1.90
C GLN A 174 7.18 -15.22 2.05
N GLY A 175 7.76 -16.07 1.20
CA GLY A 175 7.63 -17.53 1.29
C GLY A 175 8.50 -18.18 2.37
N THR A 176 9.30 -17.41 3.11
CA THR A 176 10.21 -17.91 4.16
C THR A 176 10.19 -17.01 5.39
N SER A 177 10.54 -17.57 6.55
CA SER A 177 10.75 -16.82 7.79
C SER A 177 12.21 -16.41 8.02
N ARG A 178 13.12 -16.86 7.14
CA ARG A 178 14.55 -16.52 7.21
C ARG A 178 14.80 -15.08 6.76
N LYS A 179 15.78 -14.43 7.38
CA LYS A 179 16.12 -13.04 7.06
C LYS A 179 16.83 -12.93 5.70
N PRO A 180 16.60 -11.87 4.90
CA PRO A 180 17.22 -11.72 3.59
C PRO A 180 18.75 -11.79 3.61
N GLU A 181 19.39 -11.26 4.65
CA GLU A 181 20.85 -11.22 4.83
C GLU A 181 21.46 -12.53 5.34
N GLU A 182 20.64 -13.51 5.75
CA GLU A 182 21.12 -14.77 6.30
C GLU A 182 21.89 -15.56 5.23
N VAL A 183 23.12 -15.97 5.54
CA VAL A 183 23.95 -16.75 4.63
C VAL A 183 23.49 -18.21 4.63
N VAL A 184 23.07 -18.70 3.47
CA VAL A 184 22.69 -20.09 3.22
C VAL A 184 23.91 -20.97 3.01
N GLY A 185 24.97 -20.41 2.43
CA GLY A 185 26.24 -21.10 2.21
C GLY A 185 27.21 -20.27 1.37
N VAL A 186 28.37 -20.85 1.10
CA VAL A 186 29.38 -20.26 0.22
C VAL A 186 29.39 -21.05 -1.08
N ILE A 187 29.14 -20.38 -2.21
CA ILE A 187 28.86 -21.06 -3.48
C ILE A 187 30.08 -20.98 -4.42
N PRO A 188 30.64 -22.13 -4.84
CA PRO A 188 31.65 -22.20 -5.89
C PRO A 188 31.12 -21.69 -7.24
N PRO A 189 31.98 -21.28 -8.19
CA PRO A 189 33.45 -21.27 -8.10
C PRO A 189 34.02 -20.03 -7.39
N ASN A 190 33.27 -18.93 -7.33
CA ASN A 190 33.76 -17.65 -6.81
C ASN A 190 33.83 -17.59 -5.27
N GLN A 191 33.35 -18.63 -4.57
CA GLN A 191 33.34 -18.73 -3.11
C GLN A 191 32.70 -17.51 -2.43
N ASN A 192 31.65 -16.96 -3.05
CA ASN A 192 30.90 -15.86 -2.50
C ASN A 192 29.80 -16.37 -1.55
N ALA A 193 29.55 -15.63 -0.48
CA ALA A 193 28.42 -15.88 0.40
C ALA A 193 27.10 -15.72 -0.39
N CYS A 194 26.28 -16.77 -0.37
CA CYS A 194 24.93 -16.80 -0.90
C CYS A 194 23.95 -16.59 0.23
N THR A 195 23.27 -15.44 0.21
CA THR A 195 22.25 -15.08 1.19
C THR A 195 20.87 -15.56 0.74
N VAL A 196 19.89 -15.57 1.64
CA VAL A 196 18.49 -15.86 1.31
C VAL A 196 17.98 -14.93 0.21
N GLU A 197 18.34 -13.64 0.26
CA GLU A 197 18.03 -12.67 -0.81
C GLU A 197 18.58 -13.12 -2.17
N LYS A 198 19.83 -13.56 -2.24
CA LYS A 198 20.44 -14.04 -3.50
C LYS A 198 19.77 -15.31 -4.01
N VAL A 199 19.37 -16.21 -3.12
CA VAL A 199 18.58 -17.39 -3.49
C VAL A 199 17.23 -16.96 -4.05
N ALA A 200 16.53 -16.01 -3.41
CA ALA A 200 15.25 -15.50 -3.89
C ALA A 200 15.36 -14.83 -5.26
N ILE A 201 16.42 -14.03 -5.50
CA ILE A 201 16.70 -13.44 -6.82
C ILE A 201 16.82 -14.52 -7.90
N ASN A 202 17.63 -15.55 -7.66
CA ASN A 202 17.80 -16.65 -8.62
C ASN A 202 16.50 -17.45 -8.82
N ALA A 203 15.74 -17.68 -7.75
CA ALA A 203 14.45 -18.36 -7.82
C ALA A 203 13.43 -17.57 -8.64
N VAL A 204 13.37 -16.24 -8.45
CA VAL A 204 12.53 -15.38 -9.30
C VAL A 204 12.97 -15.46 -10.75
N MET A 205 14.28 -15.40 -11.03
CA MET A 205 14.79 -15.51 -12.40
C MET A 205 14.38 -16.81 -13.10
N ALA A 206 14.32 -17.91 -12.35
CA ALA A 206 13.94 -19.22 -12.86
C ALA A 206 12.42 -19.37 -13.16
N GLY A 207 11.57 -18.53 -12.54
CA GLY A 207 10.10 -18.58 -12.70
C GLY A 207 9.37 -19.27 -11.56
#